data_AF-A0A7S1DUX3-F1
#
_entry.id   AF-A0A7S1DUX3-F1
#
_cell.length_a   1.000
_cell.length_b   1.000
_cell.length_c   1.000
_cell.angle_alpha   90.00
_cell.angle_beta   90.00
_cell.angle_gamma   90.00
#
_symmetry.space_group_name_H-M   'P 1'
#
loop_
_entity.id
_entity.type
_entity.pdbx_description
1 polymer ?
#
loop_
_entity_poly.entity_id
_entity_poly.type
_entity_poly.pdbx_seq_one_letter_code
_entity_poly.pdbx_strand_id
1 'polypeptide(L)'
;TPPLLEQFYSLHLLVLSRFGVYTICFDMSRLCSTADPADKAACLRNLRFWINSVWASSSAIEDGNVGTAPILLIGTHKDKVPSAEEHKAISDLLYEEFNRNQAFSRVQQYKDTVGDKRQVLWFFPVDNSAGLKDPVMVAAMRMVEECVEEEEYIKWRVPFTWLDVLETFRKCGKSAMSLQETVQLAADKGMGRTPDVSLEEEVQLMMEHLTALGMIMYSTEDSLRNLVILSPVIFLVQPLSLIVCDFAIHLEPEHKAARKALPDLWTQLTSQGVVSRKLLAELWKGFGNVKELEFLAVKYGIMVPLVKRGSEEDDADYLVPSILRKDPLDWPTDPPTFVGYLVIAGKQTLAKSLYGSIKMEEVKRQGFHPTGILARLLAKCVSWGEVLIGNARSEAGTDVSDLRGEEAQLSFGSHVFRISLAADQGCIRVVFFVGNPLEVVHTLTRLCSEVLAECAPGLACGFCVPADGGKWEGASGEER
;
A
#
# COMPACT_ATOMS: atom_id res chain seq x y z
N THR A 1 18.89 -2.10 -9.68
CA THR A 1 17.46 -2.14 -10.05
C THR A 1 16.97 -0.73 -10.05
N PRO A 2 16.30 -0.22 -11.11
CA PRO A 2 15.57 1.03 -10.96
C PRO A 2 14.57 0.81 -9.80
N PRO A 3 14.32 1.81 -8.95
CA PRO A 3 13.31 1.65 -7.91
C PRO A 3 12.03 1.22 -8.60
N LEU A 4 11.42 0.12 -8.16
CA LEU A 4 9.99 -0.08 -8.41
C LEU A 4 9.35 1.24 -7.97
N LEU A 5 8.88 2.02 -8.94
CA LEU A 5 8.50 3.40 -8.68
C LEU A 5 7.45 3.42 -7.59
N GLU A 6 7.58 4.35 -6.65
CA GLU A 6 6.66 4.56 -5.52
C GLU A 6 5.18 4.58 -5.95
N GLN A 7 4.92 4.92 -7.21
CA GLN A 7 3.61 4.88 -7.87
C GLN A 7 2.93 3.50 -7.72
N PHE A 8 3.69 2.41 -7.89
CA PHE A 8 3.20 1.04 -7.75
C PHE A 8 3.00 0.59 -6.30
N TYR A 9 3.43 1.37 -5.30
CA TYR A 9 3.26 1.00 -3.89
C TYR A 9 1.78 0.94 -3.49
N SER A 10 0.94 1.71 -4.17
CA SER A 10 -0.52 1.62 -4.06
C SER A 10 -1.07 0.22 -4.41
N LEU A 11 -0.39 -0.52 -5.29
CA LEU A 11 -0.77 -1.86 -5.71
C LEU A 11 -0.22 -2.96 -4.79
N HIS A 12 0.88 -2.73 -4.09
CA HIS A 12 1.50 -3.76 -3.24
C HIS A 12 0.59 -4.18 -2.07
N LEU A 13 -0.18 -3.23 -1.52
CA LEU A 13 -1.18 -3.54 -0.48
C LEU A 13 -2.26 -4.54 -0.94
N LEU A 14 -2.41 -4.76 -2.25
CA LEU A 14 -3.34 -5.76 -2.81
C LEU A 14 -2.79 -7.19 -2.78
N VAL A 15 -1.47 -7.31 -2.65
CA VAL A 15 -0.76 -8.60 -2.76
C VAL A 15 -0.25 -9.08 -1.40
N LEU A 16 -0.04 -8.16 -0.45
CA LEU A 16 0.39 -8.52 0.90
C LEU A 16 -0.76 -9.17 1.68
N SER A 17 -0.54 -10.39 2.15
CA SER A 17 -1.42 -11.16 3.04
C SER A 17 -0.66 -11.84 4.19
N ARG A 18 -1.39 -12.46 5.12
CA ARG A 18 -0.83 -13.32 6.18
C ARG A 18 -0.20 -14.61 5.66
N PHE A 19 -0.61 -15.06 4.48
CA PHE A 19 -0.31 -16.36 3.90
C PHE A 19 0.90 -16.30 2.95
N GLY A 20 1.98 -15.65 3.38
CA GLY A 20 3.17 -15.46 2.56
C GLY A 20 4.44 -15.35 3.40
N VAL A 21 5.58 -15.44 2.73
CA VAL A 21 6.92 -15.18 3.29
C VAL A 21 7.53 -14.03 2.50
N TYR A 22 7.94 -12.96 3.20
CA TYR A 22 8.36 -11.72 2.56
C TYR A 22 9.87 -11.53 2.60
N THR A 23 10.48 -11.42 1.42
CA THR A 23 11.90 -11.10 1.28
C THR A 23 12.08 -9.61 0.99
N ILE A 24 12.67 -8.87 1.93
CA ILE A 24 12.95 -7.44 1.78
C ILE A 24 14.44 -7.28 1.47
N CYS A 25 14.75 -6.77 0.28
CA CYS A 25 16.13 -6.57 -0.15
C CYS A 25 16.60 -5.14 0.13
N PHE A 26 17.86 -4.98 0.58
CA PHE A 26 18.50 -3.68 0.72
C PHE A 26 19.96 -3.73 0.24
N ASP A 27 20.54 -2.57 -0.03
CA ASP A 27 21.94 -2.43 -0.46
C ASP A 27 22.83 -2.23 0.77
N MET A 28 23.69 -3.21 1.08
CA MET A 28 24.58 -3.12 2.25
C MET A 28 25.58 -1.96 2.14
N SER A 29 25.98 -1.58 0.92
CA SER A 29 26.93 -0.49 0.73
C SER A 29 26.39 0.87 1.19
N ARG A 30 25.06 1.00 1.30
CA ARG A 30 24.39 2.20 1.83
C ARG A 30 24.28 2.24 3.36
N LEU A 31 24.60 1.13 4.03
CA LEU A 31 24.55 1.04 5.50
C LEU A 31 25.93 0.80 6.14
N CYS A 32 26.96 0.55 5.33
CA CYS A 32 28.34 0.38 5.81
C CYS A 32 28.87 1.64 6.51
N SER A 33 29.94 1.48 7.29
CA SER A 33 30.54 2.57 8.08
C SER A 33 30.97 3.78 7.24
N THR A 34 31.30 3.58 5.96
CA THR A 34 31.74 4.62 5.02
C THR A 34 30.60 5.27 4.23
N ALA A 35 29.34 4.86 4.43
CA ALA A 35 28.20 5.38 3.69
C ALA A 35 27.87 6.83 4.05
N ASP A 36 27.33 7.58 3.08
CA ASP A 36 26.78 8.92 3.33
C ASP A 36 25.62 8.82 4.34
N PRO A 37 25.61 9.64 5.42
CA PRO A 37 24.49 9.75 6.34
C PRO A 37 23.12 9.89 5.66
N ALA A 38 23.03 10.63 4.55
CA ALA A 38 21.78 10.82 3.82
C ALA A 38 21.28 9.51 3.18
N ASP A 39 22.17 8.77 2.51
CA ASP A 39 21.87 7.46 1.92
C ASP A 39 21.50 6.42 2.99
N LYS A 40 22.21 6.45 4.12
CA LYS A 40 21.92 5.59 5.27
C LYS A 40 20.51 5.84 5.81
N ALA A 41 20.15 7.10 6.05
CA ALA A 41 18.82 7.48 6.51
C ALA A 41 17.73 7.08 5.50
N ALA A 42 17.97 7.27 4.21
CA ALA A 42 17.04 6.87 3.16
C ALA A 42 16.84 5.34 3.10
N CYS A 43 17.92 4.56 3.23
CA CYS A 43 17.86 3.11 3.25
C CYS A 43 17.07 2.58 4.47
N LEU A 44 17.33 3.13 5.66
CA LEU A 44 16.61 2.75 6.88
C LEU A 44 15.12 3.13 6.80
N ARG A 45 14.79 4.31 6.25
CA ARG A 45 13.40 4.71 6.02
C ARG A 45 12.66 3.74 5.08
N ASN A 46 13.32 3.31 4.00
CA ASN A 46 12.75 2.33 3.07
C ASN A 46 12.54 0.95 3.73
N LEU A 47 13.52 0.48 4.52
CA LEU A 47 13.38 -0.77 5.28
C LEU A 47 12.22 -0.69 6.28
N ARG A 48 12.12 0.41 7.01
CA ARG A 48 11.01 0.68 7.93
C ARG A 48 9.66 0.59 7.22
N PHE A 49 9.55 1.22 6.06
CA PHE A 49 8.35 1.20 5.24
C PHE A 49 7.93 -0.23 4.90
N TRP A 50 8.84 -1.05 4.37
CA TRP A 50 8.50 -2.42 3.95
C TRP A 50 8.18 -3.35 5.11
N ILE A 51 8.96 -3.30 6.20
CA ILE A 51 8.69 -4.11 7.41
C ILE A 51 7.32 -3.77 7.98
N ASN A 52 6.99 -2.48 8.07
CA ASN A 52 5.69 -2.04 8.55
C ASN A 52 4.54 -2.36 7.58
N SER A 53 4.80 -2.35 6.27
CA SER A 53 3.78 -2.71 5.27
C SER A 53 3.39 -4.18 5.38
N VAL A 54 4.39 -5.06 5.54
CA VAL A 54 4.14 -6.47 5.86
C VAL A 54 3.34 -6.58 7.14
N TRP A 55 3.73 -5.87 8.20
CA TRP A 55 2.97 -5.88 9.45
C TRP A 55 1.52 -5.46 9.24
N ALA A 56 1.27 -4.29 8.64
CA ALA A 56 -0.08 -3.73 8.50
C ALA A 56 -1.02 -4.60 7.65
N SER A 57 -0.49 -5.26 6.62
CA SER A 57 -1.27 -6.09 5.70
C SER A 57 -1.36 -7.56 6.12
N SER A 58 -0.41 -8.07 6.92
CA SER A 58 -0.40 -9.47 7.36
C SER A 58 -0.84 -9.68 8.82
N SER A 59 -1.00 -8.61 9.60
CA SER A 59 -1.43 -8.69 11.00
C SER A 59 -2.90 -9.09 11.10
N ALA A 60 -3.13 -10.39 11.24
CA ALA A 60 -4.42 -10.94 11.63
C ALA A 60 -4.42 -11.21 13.15
N ILE A 61 -5.57 -11.00 13.79
CA ILE A 61 -5.79 -11.45 15.16
C ILE A 61 -6.21 -12.92 15.08
N GLU A 62 -5.33 -13.82 15.49
CA GLU A 62 -5.62 -15.24 15.68
C GLU A 62 -5.52 -15.55 17.18
N ASP A 63 -6.63 -15.98 17.81
CA ASP A 63 -6.68 -16.42 19.21
C ASP A 63 -5.99 -15.49 20.24
N GLY A 64 -6.11 -14.17 20.04
CA GLY A 64 -5.51 -13.15 20.91
C GLY A 64 -4.01 -12.87 20.65
N ASN A 65 -3.38 -13.57 19.72
CA ASN A 65 -2.05 -13.26 19.19
C ASN A 65 -2.14 -12.58 17.82
N VAL A 66 -1.25 -11.62 17.57
CA VAL A 66 -1.10 -11.03 16.24
C VAL A 66 -0.18 -11.96 15.42
N GLY A 67 -0.78 -12.73 14.52
CA GLY A 67 -0.04 -13.47 13.50
C GLY A 67 0.45 -12.49 12.44
N THR A 68 1.76 -12.41 12.22
CA THR A 68 2.38 -11.61 11.17
C THR A 68 3.22 -12.56 10.33
N ALA A 69 3.22 -12.35 9.01
CA ALA A 69 3.97 -13.18 8.08
C ALA A 69 5.49 -13.15 8.36
N PRO A 70 6.23 -14.26 8.10
CA PRO A 70 7.68 -14.29 8.22
C PRO A 70 8.38 -13.30 7.27
N ILE A 71 9.46 -12.67 7.75
CA ILE A 71 10.24 -11.70 7.00
C ILE A 71 11.70 -12.15 6.90
N LEU A 72 12.28 -12.11 5.70
CA LEU A 72 13.70 -12.29 5.49
C LEU A 72 14.28 -10.97 4.98
N LEU A 73 15.28 -10.44 5.69
CA LEU A 73 16.06 -9.30 5.22
C LEU A 73 17.23 -9.81 4.39
N ILE A 74 17.34 -9.38 3.14
CA ILE A 74 18.42 -9.75 2.21
C ILE A 74 19.31 -8.54 1.97
N GLY A 75 20.53 -8.58 2.51
CA GLY A 75 21.54 -7.57 2.27
C GLY A 75 22.29 -7.90 0.98
N THR A 76 22.17 -7.05 -0.04
CA THR A 76 22.83 -7.21 -1.35
C THR A 76 24.19 -6.52 -1.39
N HIS A 77 24.97 -6.77 -2.45
CA HIS A 77 26.31 -6.23 -2.68
C HIS A 77 27.39 -6.71 -1.72
N LYS A 78 27.37 -7.99 -1.34
CA LYS A 78 28.45 -8.60 -0.54
C LYS A 78 29.82 -8.53 -1.21
N ASP A 79 29.87 -8.47 -2.54
CA ASP A 79 31.09 -8.22 -3.31
C ASP A 79 31.75 -6.87 -2.96
N LYS A 80 30.95 -5.85 -2.62
CA LYS A 80 31.42 -4.52 -2.21
C LYS A 80 31.62 -4.39 -0.70
N VAL A 81 30.89 -5.16 0.09
CA VAL A 81 31.01 -5.21 1.55
C VAL A 81 31.41 -6.62 1.97
N PRO A 82 32.68 -7.03 1.80
CA PRO A 82 33.10 -8.42 2.05
C PRO A 82 33.42 -8.73 3.52
N SER A 83 33.61 -7.71 4.36
CA SER A 83 33.99 -7.87 5.78
C SER A 83 32.84 -8.39 6.64
N ALA A 84 33.11 -9.45 7.41
CA ALA A 84 32.17 -10.00 8.39
C ALA A 84 31.93 -9.02 9.55
N GLU A 85 32.92 -8.18 9.88
CA GLU A 85 32.78 -7.13 10.89
C GLU A 85 31.77 -6.06 10.45
N GLU A 86 31.81 -5.64 9.18
CA GLU A 86 30.81 -4.72 8.60
C GLU A 86 29.42 -5.37 8.55
N HIS A 87 29.32 -6.66 8.22
CA HIS A 87 28.03 -7.38 8.29
C HIS A 87 27.45 -7.35 9.70
N LYS A 88 28.29 -7.56 10.71
CA LYS A 88 27.86 -7.48 12.11
C LYS A 88 27.42 -6.06 12.48
N ALA A 89 28.18 -5.04 12.11
CA ALA A 89 27.83 -3.64 12.37
C ALA A 89 26.48 -3.24 11.75
N ILE A 90 26.23 -3.69 10.51
CA ILE A 90 24.93 -3.50 9.84
C ILE A 90 23.83 -4.25 10.60
N SER A 91 24.08 -5.49 11.03
CA SER A 91 23.10 -6.29 11.78
C SER A 91 22.73 -5.63 13.12
N ASP A 92 23.71 -5.10 13.85
CA ASP A 92 23.51 -4.41 15.12
C ASP A 92 22.71 -3.11 14.91
N LEU A 93 23.04 -2.33 13.86
CA LEU A 93 22.27 -1.15 13.46
C LEU A 93 20.80 -1.48 13.16
N LEU A 94 20.54 -2.54 12.38
CA LEU A 94 19.18 -2.96 12.06
C LEU A 94 18.41 -3.39 13.32
N TYR A 95 19.08 -4.08 14.25
CA TYR A 95 18.48 -4.44 15.52
C TYR A 95 18.12 -3.21 16.36
N GLU A 96 19.05 -2.27 16.53
CA GLU A 96 18.81 -1.04 17.30
C GLU A 96 17.65 -0.22 16.73
N GLU A 97 17.56 -0.17 15.40
CA GLU A 97 16.55 0.61 14.69
C GLU A 97 15.16 -0.05 14.74
N PHE A 98 15.09 -1.38 14.64
CA PHE A 98 13.84 -2.09 14.39
C PHE A 98 13.39 -3.04 15.51
N ASN A 99 14.19 -3.32 16.55
CA ASN A 99 13.80 -4.30 17.58
C ASN A 99 12.49 -3.99 18.34
N ARG A 100 12.06 -2.73 18.36
CA ARG A 100 10.78 -2.30 18.96
C ARG A 100 9.59 -2.40 18.00
N ASN A 101 9.86 -2.65 16.72
CA ASN A 101 8.83 -2.85 15.72
C ASN A 101 8.20 -4.24 15.91
N GLN A 102 6.87 -4.29 15.91
CA GLN A 102 6.13 -5.53 16.14
C GLN A 102 6.43 -6.59 15.08
N ALA A 103 6.61 -6.19 13.80
CA ALA A 103 6.97 -7.12 12.74
C ALA A 103 8.41 -7.62 12.83
N PHE A 104 9.31 -6.92 13.53
CA PHE A 104 10.71 -7.34 13.62
C PHE A 104 10.88 -8.66 14.38
N SER A 105 9.92 -9.01 15.24
CA SER A 105 9.85 -10.32 15.89
C SER A 105 9.71 -11.50 14.91
N ARG A 106 9.26 -11.23 13.68
CA ARG A 106 9.12 -12.22 12.59
C ARG A 106 10.28 -12.19 11.59
N VAL A 107 11.30 -11.36 11.83
CA VAL A 107 12.50 -11.32 10.99
C VAL A 107 13.36 -12.55 11.28
N GLN A 108 13.63 -13.33 10.24
CA GLN A 108 14.43 -14.54 10.34
C GLN A 108 15.91 -14.22 10.47
N GLN A 109 16.55 -14.90 11.40
CA GLN A 109 17.97 -14.72 11.68
C GLN A 109 18.81 -15.65 10.79
N TYR A 110 19.89 -15.10 10.25
CA TYR A 110 20.91 -15.89 9.57
C TYR A 110 22.00 -16.29 10.56
N LYS A 111 22.26 -17.60 10.66
CA LYS A 111 23.36 -18.16 11.44
C LYS A 111 24.56 -18.31 10.51
N ASP A 112 25.50 -17.39 10.63
CA ASP A 112 26.72 -17.41 9.84
C ASP A 112 27.86 -18.08 10.63
N THR A 113 28.76 -18.73 9.90
CA THR A 113 29.90 -19.45 10.48
C THR A 113 31.17 -18.89 9.87
N VAL A 114 31.83 -17.98 10.60
CA VAL A 114 33.09 -17.36 10.16
C VAL A 114 34.22 -17.98 10.96
N GLY A 115 34.95 -18.92 10.35
CA GLY A 115 35.91 -19.77 11.05
C GLY A 115 35.24 -20.62 12.12
N ASP A 116 35.79 -20.63 13.35
CA ASP A 116 35.24 -21.36 14.50
C ASP A 116 34.17 -20.59 15.28
N LYS A 117 33.87 -19.34 14.91
CA LYS A 117 32.90 -18.49 15.61
C LYS A 117 31.55 -18.51 14.89
N ARG A 118 30.52 -18.91 15.62
CA ARG A 118 29.12 -18.74 15.19
C ARG A 118 28.70 -17.31 15.45
N GLN A 119 28.22 -16.63 14.42
CA GLN A 119 27.61 -15.31 14.53
C GLN A 119 26.15 -15.38 14.06
N VAL A 120 25.30 -14.54 14.67
CA VAL A 120 23.89 -14.43 14.31
C VAL A 120 23.67 -13.04 13.74
N LEU A 121 23.13 -12.99 12.52
CA LEU A 121 22.83 -11.76 11.81
C LEU A 121 21.31 -11.65 11.64
N TRP A 122 20.78 -10.41 11.69
CA TRP A 122 19.36 -10.12 11.43
C TRP A 122 19.02 -10.02 9.94
N PHE A 123 19.95 -10.42 9.06
CA PHE A 123 19.79 -10.43 7.62
C PHE A 123 20.74 -11.43 6.97
N PHE A 124 20.49 -11.75 5.70
CA PHE A 124 21.30 -12.66 4.88
C PHE A 124 22.22 -11.83 3.95
N PRO A 125 23.55 -11.80 4.18
CA PRO A 125 24.50 -11.08 3.31
C PRO A 125 24.77 -11.87 2.02
N VAL A 126 24.20 -11.39 0.92
CA VAL A 126 24.19 -12.06 -0.38
C VAL A 126 25.07 -11.33 -1.40
N ASP A 127 25.88 -12.09 -2.13
CA ASP A 127 26.53 -11.67 -3.35
C ASP A 127 25.58 -11.88 -4.54
N ASN A 128 24.83 -10.83 -4.87
CA ASN A 128 23.87 -10.87 -5.98
C ASN A 128 24.54 -10.94 -7.36
N SER A 129 25.87 -10.79 -7.48
CA SER A 129 26.60 -11.02 -8.73
C SER A 129 26.87 -12.51 -8.99
N ALA A 130 26.99 -13.30 -7.92
CA ALA A 130 27.23 -14.74 -7.97
C ALA A 130 25.94 -15.57 -8.15
N GLY A 131 24.78 -14.99 -7.84
CA GLY A 131 23.46 -15.65 -7.97
C GLY A 131 23.38 -16.94 -7.14
N LEU A 132 22.91 -18.04 -7.74
CA LEU A 132 22.79 -19.35 -7.07
C LEU A 132 24.14 -19.98 -6.66
N LYS A 133 25.27 -19.41 -7.09
CA LYS A 133 26.59 -19.87 -6.66
C LYS A 133 26.97 -19.36 -5.27
N ASP A 134 26.28 -18.33 -4.77
CA ASP A 134 26.49 -17.84 -3.41
C ASP A 134 25.81 -18.78 -2.40
N PRO A 135 26.55 -19.41 -1.46
CA PRO A 135 25.96 -20.27 -0.44
C PRO A 135 24.95 -19.54 0.44
N VAL A 136 25.06 -18.21 0.62
CA VAL A 136 24.09 -17.45 1.42
C VAL A 136 22.75 -17.32 0.69
N MET A 137 22.75 -17.18 -0.63
CA MET A 137 21.51 -17.20 -1.43
C MET A 137 20.78 -18.55 -1.28
N VAL A 138 21.52 -19.67 -1.36
CA VAL A 138 20.94 -21.00 -1.15
C VAL A 138 20.40 -21.16 0.27
N ALA A 139 21.10 -20.63 1.27
CA ALA A 139 20.63 -20.64 2.66
C ALA A 139 19.35 -19.78 2.85
N ALA A 140 19.25 -18.64 2.16
CA ALA A 140 18.06 -17.79 2.19
C ALA A 140 16.87 -18.51 1.55
N MET A 141 17.05 -19.19 0.41
CA MET A 141 15.99 -19.99 -0.22
C MET A 141 15.51 -21.13 0.70
N ARG A 142 16.44 -21.85 1.32
CA ARG A 142 16.10 -22.89 2.30
C ARG A 142 15.34 -22.33 3.50
N MET A 143 15.73 -21.16 4.00
CA MET A 143 14.99 -20.51 5.10
C MET A 143 13.56 -20.14 4.68
N VAL A 144 13.33 -19.74 3.42
CA VAL A 144 11.97 -19.51 2.90
C VAL A 144 11.17 -20.81 2.94
N GLU A 145 11.75 -21.92 2.47
CA GLU A 145 11.10 -23.25 2.51
C GLU A 145 10.78 -23.68 3.96
N GLU A 146 11.75 -23.55 4.87
CA GLU A 146 11.58 -23.84 6.30
C GLU A 146 10.43 -23.01 6.91
N CYS A 147 10.38 -21.69 6.61
CA CYS A 147 9.29 -20.83 7.07
C CYS A 147 7.93 -21.29 6.53
N VAL A 148 7.85 -21.62 5.24
CA VAL A 148 6.60 -22.09 4.63
C VAL A 148 6.15 -23.41 5.26
N GLU A 149 7.05 -24.35 5.52
CA GLU A 149 6.73 -25.63 6.16
C GLU A 149 6.23 -25.50 7.61
N GLU A 150 6.71 -24.49 8.34
CA GLU A 150 6.29 -24.22 9.72
C GLU A 150 4.87 -23.64 9.81
N GLU A 151 4.43 -22.90 8.79
CA GLU A 151 3.14 -22.23 8.78
C GLU A 151 1.94 -23.18 8.84
N GLU A 152 0.92 -22.81 9.63
CA GLU A 152 -0.24 -23.66 9.88
C GLU A 152 -1.11 -23.86 8.64
N TYR A 153 -1.24 -22.83 7.82
CA TYR A 153 -2.08 -22.85 6.63
C TYR A 153 -1.60 -23.84 5.55
N ILE A 154 -0.30 -24.15 5.53
CA ILE A 154 0.27 -25.16 4.64
C ILE A 154 -0.12 -26.57 5.07
N LYS A 155 -0.41 -26.76 6.36
CA LYS A 155 -0.78 -28.06 6.94
C LYS A 155 -2.28 -28.34 6.83
N TRP A 156 -3.08 -27.39 6.34
CA TRP A 156 -4.51 -27.56 6.17
C TRP A 156 -4.82 -28.62 5.11
N ARG A 157 -5.75 -29.51 5.45
CA ARG A 157 -6.24 -30.53 4.52
C ARG A 157 -7.42 -29.96 3.76
N VAL A 158 -7.26 -29.80 2.46
CA VAL A 158 -8.34 -29.39 1.55
C VAL A 158 -8.79 -30.57 0.69
N PRO A 159 -10.07 -30.59 0.25
CA PRO A 159 -10.53 -31.58 -0.72
C PRO A 159 -9.68 -31.57 -1.99
N PHE A 160 -9.34 -32.76 -2.50
CA PHE A 160 -8.54 -32.88 -3.74
C PHE A 160 -9.23 -32.20 -4.94
N THR A 161 -10.56 -32.22 -4.97
CA THR A 161 -11.38 -31.55 -6.00
C THR A 161 -11.10 -30.05 -6.08
N TRP A 162 -10.79 -29.38 -4.96
CA TRP A 162 -10.45 -27.96 -4.96
C TRP A 162 -9.15 -27.69 -5.72
N LEU A 163 -8.17 -28.58 -5.60
CA LEU A 163 -6.90 -28.48 -6.32
C LEU A 163 -7.06 -28.74 -7.82
N ASP A 164 -7.93 -29.68 -8.22
CA ASP A 164 -8.23 -29.96 -9.62
C ASP A 164 -8.96 -28.77 -10.30
N VAL A 165 -9.88 -28.12 -9.57
CA VAL A 165 -10.50 -26.85 -10.03
C VAL A 165 -9.45 -25.75 -10.18
N LEU A 166 -8.56 -25.56 -9.19
CA LEU A 166 -7.47 -24.58 -9.27
C LEU A 166 -6.53 -24.85 -10.44
N GLU A 167 -6.18 -26.11 -10.70
CA GLU A 167 -5.36 -26.48 -11.86
C GLU A 167 -6.08 -26.14 -13.17
N THR A 168 -7.40 -26.33 -13.21
CA THR A 168 -8.22 -25.97 -14.38
C THR A 168 -8.28 -24.45 -14.57
N PHE A 169 -8.39 -23.66 -13.50
CA PHE A 169 -8.28 -22.19 -13.57
C PHE A 169 -6.95 -21.75 -14.19
N ARG A 170 -5.84 -22.36 -13.78
CA ARG A 170 -4.51 -22.03 -14.32
C ARG A 170 -4.35 -22.38 -15.79
N LYS A 171 -5.02 -23.45 -16.25
CA LYS A 171 -4.94 -23.93 -17.65
C LYS A 171 -5.89 -23.23 -18.60
N CYS A 172 -6.99 -22.64 -18.10
CA CYS A 172 -8.01 -22.06 -18.99
C CYS A 172 -7.56 -20.74 -19.65
N GLY A 173 -6.50 -20.11 -19.14
CA GLY A 173 -5.93 -18.88 -19.70
C GLY A 173 -6.82 -17.63 -19.56
N LYS A 174 -7.98 -17.74 -18.90
CA LYS A 174 -8.87 -16.62 -18.62
C LYS A 174 -8.35 -15.83 -17.41
N SER A 175 -8.53 -14.51 -17.41
CA SER A 175 -8.22 -13.65 -16.26
C SER A 175 -9.34 -13.66 -15.20
N ALA A 176 -10.59 -13.88 -15.62
CA ALA A 176 -11.76 -14.00 -14.76
C ALA A 176 -12.83 -14.93 -15.35
N MET A 177 -13.76 -15.37 -14.51
CA MET A 177 -14.92 -16.20 -14.85
C MET A 177 -16.12 -15.78 -14.02
N SER A 178 -17.33 -16.12 -14.47
CA SER A 178 -18.54 -15.93 -13.67
C SER A 178 -18.64 -16.96 -12.54
N LEU A 179 -19.39 -16.61 -11.48
CA LEU A 179 -19.70 -17.54 -10.40
C LEU A 179 -20.43 -18.79 -10.93
N GLN A 180 -21.38 -18.61 -11.86
CA GLN A 180 -22.13 -19.72 -12.44
C GLN A 180 -21.22 -20.68 -13.22
N GLU A 181 -20.31 -20.17 -14.07
CA GLU A 181 -19.34 -21.01 -14.76
C GLU A 181 -18.42 -21.75 -13.77
N THR A 182 -18.08 -21.09 -12.65
CA THR A 182 -17.23 -21.67 -11.61
C THR A 182 -17.94 -22.81 -10.88
N VAL A 183 -19.22 -22.63 -10.51
CA VAL A 183 -20.05 -23.67 -9.89
C VAL A 183 -20.23 -24.86 -10.83
N GLN A 184 -20.49 -24.62 -12.12
CA GLN A 184 -20.62 -25.69 -13.12
C GLN A 184 -19.30 -26.46 -13.26
N LEU A 185 -18.17 -25.76 -13.36
CA LEU A 185 -16.86 -26.39 -13.42
C LEU A 185 -16.59 -27.25 -12.19
N ALA A 186 -16.90 -26.74 -11.00
CA ALA A 186 -16.75 -27.48 -9.75
C ALA A 186 -17.61 -28.76 -9.73
N ALA A 187 -18.86 -28.69 -10.21
CA ALA A 187 -19.74 -29.85 -10.35
C ALA A 187 -19.14 -30.90 -11.30
N ASP A 188 -18.60 -30.47 -12.45
CA ASP A 188 -17.98 -31.35 -13.44
C ASP A 188 -16.73 -32.06 -12.89
N LYS A 189 -16.02 -31.40 -11.96
CA LYS A 189 -14.89 -31.97 -11.20
C LYS A 189 -15.32 -32.83 -10.01
N GLY A 190 -16.63 -32.93 -9.74
CA GLY A 190 -17.20 -33.81 -8.73
C GLY A 190 -17.32 -33.22 -7.33
N MET A 191 -17.31 -31.88 -7.20
CA MET A 191 -17.70 -31.19 -5.95
C MET A 191 -19.21 -31.33 -5.68
N GLY A 192 -19.67 -31.00 -4.47
CA GLY A 192 -21.06 -31.11 -4.05
C GLY A 192 -21.45 -32.51 -3.54
N ARG A 193 -20.46 -33.31 -3.12
CA ARG A 193 -20.65 -34.65 -2.55
C ARG A 193 -20.57 -34.69 -1.03
N THR A 194 -20.21 -33.57 -0.42
CA THR A 194 -20.08 -33.43 1.04
C THR A 194 -21.47 -33.44 1.66
N PRO A 195 -21.77 -34.34 2.62
CA PRO A 195 -23.03 -34.32 3.34
C PRO A 195 -23.23 -32.96 4.02
N ASP A 196 -24.46 -32.45 4.00
CA ASP A 196 -24.88 -31.21 4.67
C ASP A 196 -24.26 -29.90 4.14
N VAL A 197 -23.58 -29.92 2.99
CA VAL A 197 -23.04 -28.73 2.32
C VAL A 197 -23.50 -28.73 0.87
N SER A 198 -24.18 -27.66 0.45
CA SER A 198 -24.57 -27.49 -0.95
C SER A 198 -23.34 -27.28 -1.85
N LEU A 199 -23.48 -27.53 -3.15
CA LEU A 199 -22.39 -27.30 -4.11
C LEU A 199 -21.92 -25.83 -4.07
N GLU A 200 -22.87 -24.89 -4.01
CA GLU A 200 -22.60 -23.46 -3.99
C GLU A 200 -21.84 -23.05 -2.72
N GLU A 201 -22.22 -23.59 -1.56
CA GLU A 201 -21.50 -23.37 -0.30
C GLU A 201 -20.09 -23.96 -0.36
N GLU A 202 -19.92 -25.18 -0.90
CA GLU A 202 -18.60 -25.80 -1.05
C GLU A 202 -17.69 -24.97 -1.98
N VAL A 203 -18.23 -24.46 -3.09
CA VAL A 203 -17.53 -23.59 -4.03
C VAL A 203 -17.16 -22.26 -3.38
N GLN A 204 -18.05 -21.67 -2.58
CA GLN A 204 -17.75 -20.44 -1.86
C GLN A 204 -16.61 -20.64 -0.86
N LEU A 205 -16.64 -21.70 -0.05
CA LEU A 205 -15.56 -22.03 0.90
C LEU A 205 -14.23 -22.24 0.18
N MET A 206 -14.24 -22.92 -0.96
CA MET A 206 -13.05 -23.08 -1.81
C MET A 206 -12.52 -21.72 -2.27
N MET A 207 -13.38 -20.84 -2.78
CA MET A 207 -12.95 -19.53 -3.31
C MET A 207 -12.43 -18.61 -2.22
N GLU A 208 -13.05 -18.59 -1.04
CA GLU A 208 -12.59 -17.84 0.12
C GLU A 208 -11.21 -18.33 0.57
N HIS A 209 -11.02 -19.66 0.64
CA HIS A 209 -9.74 -20.26 0.96
C HIS A 209 -8.65 -19.92 -0.07
N LEU A 210 -8.93 -20.06 -1.37
CA LEU A 210 -7.97 -19.72 -2.43
C LEU A 210 -7.68 -18.22 -2.53
N THR A 211 -8.66 -17.37 -2.18
CA THR A 211 -8.48 -15.92 -2.08
C THR A 211 -7.57 -15.57 -0.92
N ALA A 212 -7.75 -16.20 0.24
CA ALA A 212 -6.87 -16.04 1.38
C ALA A 212 -5.40 -16.38 1.02
N LEU A 213 -5.18 -17.46 0.27
CA LEU A 213 -3.86 -17.84 -0.24
C LEU A 213 -3.32 -16.95 -1.37
N GLY A 214 -4.08 -15.94 -1.83
CA GLY A 214 -3.69 -15.06 -2.93
C GLY A 214 -3.63 -15.75 -4.30
N MET A 215 -4.22 -16.94 -4.44
CA MET A 215 -4.22 -17.71 -5.69
C MET A 215 -5.24 -17.19 -6.70
N ILE A 216 -6.37 -16.69 -6.18
CA ILE A 216 -7.44 -16.04 -6.94
C ILE A 216 -7.92 -14.82 -6.15
N MET A 217 -8.90 -14.09 -6.66
CA MET A 217 -9.60 -13.05 -5.93
C MET A 217 -11.12 -13.20 -6.09
N TYR A 218 -11.82 -13.34 -4.97
CA TYR A 218 -13.27 -13.42 -4.88
C TYR A 218 -13.78 -12.52 -3.75
N SER A 219 -14.90 -11.85 -3.97
CA SER A 219 -15.54 -10.96 -3.00
C SER A 219 -17.02 -11.30 -2.90
N THR A 220 -17.55 -11.41 -1.69
CA THR A 220 -18.97 -11.67 -1.44
C THR A 220 -19.86 -10.42 -1.58
N GLU A 221 -19.25 -9.26 -1.80
CA GLU A 221 -19.94 -7.99 -2.05
C GLU A 221 -20.82 -8.04 -3.30
N ASP A 222 -22.02 -7.48 -3.24
CA ASP A 222 -23.04 -7.60 -4.29
C ASP A 222 -22.55 -7.20 -5.69
N SER A 223 -21.70 -6.17 -5.79
CA SER A 223 -21.13 -5.67 -7.06
C SER A 223 -20.12 -6.64 -7.70
N LEU A 224 -19.53 -7.53 -6.92
CA LEU A 224 -18.43 -8.43 -7.34
C LEU A 224 -18.76 -9.91 -7.14
N ARG A 225 -19.85 -10.26 -6.44
CA ARG A 225 -20.21 -11.63 -6.07
C ARG A 225 -20.29 -12.59 -7.26
N ASN A 226 -20.64 -12.08 -8.43
CA ASN A 226 -20.76 -12.89 -9.64
C ASN A 226 -19.46 -13.01 -10.44
N LEU A 227 -18.37 -12.39 -10.00
CA LEU A 227 -17.07 -12.38 -10.66
C LEU A 227 -16.03 -13.12 -9.82
N VAL A 228 -15.40 -14.11 -10.43
CA VAL A 228 -14.26 -14.85 -9.87
C VAL A 228 -13.02 -14.46 -10.67
N ILE A 229 -12.09 -13.73 -10.04
CA ILE A 229 -10.86 -13.28 -10.69
C ILE A 229 -9.81 -14.38 -10.52
N LEU A 230 -9.47 -15.05 -11.62
CA LEU A 230 -8.55 -16.19 -11.61
C LEU A 230 -7.08 -15.78 -11.55
N SER A 231 -6.76 -14.60 -12.07
CA SER A 231 -5.41 -14.04 -12.04
C SER A 231 -5.48 -12.56 -11.66
N PRO A 232 -5.25 -12.21 -10.38
CA PRO A 232 -5.23 -10.81 -9.94
C PRO A 232 -4.19 -9.98 -10.70
N VAL A 233 -3.06 -10.58 -11.09
CA VAL A 233 -2.01 -9.89 -11.85
C VAL A 233 -2.51 -9.47 -13.23
N ILE A 234 -3.09 -10.40 -14.00
CA ILE A 234 -3.56 -10.11 -15.36
C ILE A 234 -4.81 -9.23 -15.33
N PHE A 235 -5.72 -9.51 -14.41
CA PHE A 235 -7.01 -8.82 -14.34
C PHE A 235 -6.89 -7.40 -13.79
N LEU A 236 -6.08 -7.20 -12.74
CA LEU A 236 -6.04 -5.96 -11.98
C LEU A 236 -4.71 -5.21 -12.18
N VAL A 237 -3.57 -5.86 -11.90
CA VAL A 237 -2.27 -5.18 -11.89
C VAL A 237 -1.87 -4.67 -13.28
N GLN A 238 -2.02 -5.49 -14.33
CA GLN A 238 -1.65 -5.11 -15.69
C GLN A 238 -2.44 -3.88 -16.21
N PRO A 239 -3.78 -3.86 -16.22
CA PRO A 239 -4.49 -2.69 -16.71
C PRO A 239 -4.27 -1.45 -15.83
N LEU A 240 -4.14 -1.62 -14.51
CA LEU A 240 -3.83 -0.48 -13.63
C LEU A 240 -2.42 0.07 -13.85
N SER A 241 -1.46 -0.76 -14.27
CA SER A 241 -0.11 -0.29 -14.60
C SER A 241 -0.09 0.67 -15.79
N LEU A 242 -1.13 0.65 -16.65
CA LEU A 242 -1.25 1.61 -17.75
C LEU A 242 -1.66 3.02 -17.30
N ILE A 243 -2.19 3.15 -16.08
CA ILE A 243 -2.58 4.45 -15.50
C ILE A 243 -1.69 4.85 -14.33
N VAL A 244 -1.11 3.89 -13.61
CA VAL A 244 -0.19 4.09 -12.49
C VAL A 244 1.22 3.71 -12.95
N CYS A 245 1.85 4.55 -13.77
CA CYS A 245 3.24 4.36 -14.18
C CYS A 245 3.96 5.68 -14.47
N ASP A 246 5.28 5.59 -14.62
CA ASP A 246 6.09 6.69 -15.12
C ASP A 246 6.18 6.61 -16.63
N PHE A 247 5.40 7.49 -17.25
CA PHE A 247 5.26 7.63 -18.68
C PHE A 247 6.55 8.05 -19.41
N ALA A 248 7.61 8.45 -18.70
CA ALA A 248 8.91 8.73 -19.32
C ALA A 248 9.69 7.45 -19.66
N ILE A 249 9.47 6.37 -18.90
CA ILE A 249 10.23 5.12 -19.01
C ILE A 249 9.36 3.90 -19.31
N HIS A 250 8.06 3.94 -19.00
CA HIS A 250 7.10 2.85 -19.22
C HIS A 250 6.08 3.25 -20.31
N LEU A 251 6.49 3.17 -21.57
CA LEU A 251 5.62 3.46 -22.72
C LEU A 251 5.21 2.19 -23.46
N GLU A 252 4.01 1.70 -23.12
CA GLU A 252 3.38 0.56 -23.78
C GLU A 252 2.71 0.94 -25.11
N PRO A 253 2.40 -0.03 -25.99
CA PRO A 253 1.67 0.20 -27.24
C PRO A 253 0.34 0.93 -27.05
N GLU A 254 -0.38 0.62 -25.98
CA GLU A 254 -1.66 1.22 -25.59
C GLU A 254 -1.50 2.72 -25.32
N HIS A 255 -0.40 3.14 -24.67
CA HIS A 255 -0.09 4.56 -24.44
C HIS A 255 0.07 5.32 -25.75
N LYS A 256 0.72 4.70 -26.75
CA LYS A 256 0.92 5.33 -28.06
C LYS A 256 -0.39 5.49 -28.83
N ALA A 257 -1.26 4.47 -28.75
CA ALA A 257 -2.59 4.52 -29.36
C ALA A 257 -3.46 5.61 -28.70
N ALA A 258 -3.54 5.60 -27.37
CA ALA A 258 -4.28 6.57 -26.58
C ALA A 258 -3.80 8.01 -26.80
N ARG A 259 -2.48 8.25 -26.78
CA ARG A 259 -1.89 9.57 -27.06
C ARG A 259 -2.23 10.08 -28.46
N LYS A 260 -2.31 9.20 -29.45
CA LYS A 260 -2.66 9.57 -30.83
C LYS A 260 -4.16 9.86 -30.98
N ALA A 261 -5.01 9.06 -30.34
CA ALA A 261 -6.45 9.17 -30.45
C ALA A 261 -7.01 10.33 -29.62
N LEU A 262 -6.48 10.54 -28.41
CA LEU A 262 -7.01 11.44 -27.39
C LEU A 262 -5.88 12.28 -26.75
N PRO A 263 -5.21 13.16 -27.52
CA PRO A 263 -4.03 13.90 -27.04
C PRO A 263 -4.29 14.81 -25.83
N ASP A 264 -5.45 15.45 -25.79
CA ASP A 264 -5.81 16.37 -24.69
C ASP A 264 -6.05 15.60 -23.39
N LEU A 265 -6.80 14.50 -23.44
CA LEU A 265 -7.06 13.63 -22.28
C LEU A 265 -5.78 12.94 -21.81
N TRP A 266 -4.91 12.53 -22.73
CA TRP A 266 -3.59 12.00 -22.40
C TRP A 266 -2.74 13.02 -21.64
N THR A 267 -2.80 14.29 -22.04
CA THR A 267 -2.10 15.37 -21.36
C THR A 267 -2.65 15.58 -19.95
N GLN A 268 -3.97 15.50 -19.75
CA GLN A 268 -4.59 15.57 -18.42
C GLN A 268 -4.10 14.45 -17.49
N LEU A 269 -4.03 13.21 -17.97
CA LEU A 269 -3.50 12.08 -17.19
C LEU A 269 -2.04 12.34 -16.79
N THR A 270 -1.19 12.66 -17.77
CA THR A 270 0.26 12.75 -17.56
C THR A 270 0.72 14.01 -16.82
N SER A 271 -0.06 15.10 -16.85
CA SER A 271 0.33 16.37 -16.23
C SER A 271 -0.47 16.73 -14.97
N GLN A 272 -1.71 16.26 -14.85
CA GLN A 272 -2.62 16.61 -13.74
C GLN A 272 -3.06 15.37 -12.95
N GLY A 273 -2.73 14.17 -13.39
CA GLY A 273 -3.19 12.94 -12.76
C GLY A 273 -4.69 12.69 -12.91
N VAL A 274 -5.34 13.25 -13.94
CA VAL A 274 -6.78 13.07 -14.19
C VAL A 274 -7.01 12.20 -15.41
N VAL A 275 -7.77 11.12 -15.24
CA VAL A 275 -8.13 10.16 -16.30
C VAL A 275 -9.64 10.15 -16.51
N SER A 276 -10.07 10.38 -17.74
CA SER A 276 -11.50 10.26 -18.08
C SER A 276 -11.87 8.83 -18.46
N ARG A 277 -13.15 8.45 -18.28
CA ARG A 277 -13.63 7.13 -18.70
C ARG A 277 -13.40 6.86 -20.20
N LYS A 278 -13.45 7.90 -21.04
CA LYS A 278 -13.11 7.81 -22.48
C LYS A 278 -11.67 7.39 -22.71
N LEU A 279 -10.72 7.92 -21.93
CA LEU A 279 -9.32 7.52 -22.01
C LEU A 279 -9.11 6.10 -21.47
N LEU A 280 -9.78 5.73 -20.37
CA LEU A 280 -9.76 4.36 -19.84
C LEU A 280 -10.25 3.34 -20.88
N ALA A 281 -11.32 3.65 -21.62
CA ALA A 281 -11.83 2.76 -22.66
C ALA A 281 -10.81 2.46 -23.77
N GLU A 282 -9.95 3.42 -24.11
CA GLU A 282 -8.88 3.20 -25.10
C GLU A 282 -7.68 2.47 -24.48
N LEU A 283 -7.28 2.82 -23.26
CA LEU A 283 -6.18 2.14 -22.55
C LEU A 283 -6.52 0.69 -22.21
N TRP A 284 -7.78 0.39 -21.89
CA TRP A 284 -8.22 -0.92 -21.46
C TRP A 284 -8.93 -1.74 -22.52
N LYS A 285 -8.83 -1.35 -23.80
CA LYS A 285 -9.52 -2.00 -24.92
C LYS A 285 -9.24 -3.50 -25.06
N GLY A 286 -8.08 -3.97 -24.58
CA GLY A 286 -7.69 -5.38 -24.57
C GLY A 286 -8.16 -6.18 -23.35
N PHE A 287 -8.79 -5.54 -22.37
CA PHE A 287 -9.19 -6.15 -21.10
C PHE A 287 -10.71 -6.35 -21.02
N GLY A 288 -11.14 -7.47 -20.42
CA GLY A 288 -12.54 -7.75 -20.13
C GLY A 288 -12.98 -7.13 -18.80
N ASN A 289 -14.29 -7.18 -18.52
CA ASN A 289 -14.86 -6.78 -17.20
C ASN A 289 -14.43 -5.38 -16.74
N VAL A 290 -14.42 -4.42 -17.67
CA VAL A 290 -13.95 -3.05 -17.44
C VAL A 290 -14.69 -2.36 -16.29
N LYS A 291 -15.99 -2.62 -16.14
CA LYS A 291 -16.80 -2.03 -15.06
C LYS A 291 -16.36 -2.53 -13.68
N GLU A 292 -16.13 -3.82 -13.53
CA GLU A 292 -15.66 -4.40 -12.28
C GLU A 292 -14.22 -4.00 -11.99
N LEU A 293 -13.37 -3.91 -13.02
CA LEU A 293 -12.02 -3.37 -12.90
C LEU A 293 -12.01 -1.92 -12.41
N GLU A 294 -12.85 -1.07 -13.00
CA GLU A 294 -13.04 0.33 -12.60
C GLU A 294 -13.53 0.43 -11.15
N PHE A 295 -14.51 -0.39 -10.77
CA PHE A 295 -14.99 -0.49 -9.39
C PHE A 295 -13.88 -0.88 -8.42
N LEU A 296 -13.07 -1.88 -8.76
CA LEU A 296 -11.94 -2.32 -7.93
C LEU A 296 -10.86 -1.24 -7.82
N ALA A 297 -10.55 -0.53 -8.90
CA ALA A 297 -9.61 0.57 -8.89
C ALA A 297 -10.03 1.69 -7.93
N VAL A 298 -11.34 2.00 -7.89
CA VAL A 298 -11.91 2.97 -6.95
C VAL A 298 -11.93 2.43 -5.53
N LYS A 299 -12.37 1.18 -5.33
CA LYS A 299 -12.42 0.51 -4.02
C LYS A 299 -11.04 0.45 -3.36
N TYR A 300 -10.01 0.18 -4.14
CA TYR A 300 -8.63 0.18 -3.68
C TYR A 300 -7.98 1.56 -3.73
N GLY A 301 -8.75 2.62 -3.98
CA GLY A 301 -8.32 4.01 -3.93
C GLY A 301 -7.09 4.32 -4.81
N ILE A 302 -6.97 3.59 -5.90
CA ILE A 302 -6.04 3.88 -7.00
C ILE A 302 -6.60 5.02 -7.84
N MET A 303 -7.93 4.99 -8.04
CA MET A 303 -8.70 6.03 -8.72
C MET A 303 -9.72 6.65 -7.77
N VAL A 304 -10.03 7.93 -7.99
CA VAL A 304 -11.03 8.67 -7.22
C VAL A 304 -12.03 9.32 -8.17
N PRO A 305 -13.32 9.01 -8.10
CA PRO A 305 -14.30 9.68 -8.95
C PRO A 305 -14.33 11.19 -8.64
N LEU A 306 -14.23 12.01 -9.68
CA LEU A 306 -14.42 13.45 -9.64
C LEU A 306 -15.86 13.77 -10.09
N VAL A 307 -16.61 14.46 -9.25
CA VAL A 307 -18.00 14.84 -9.57
C VAL A 307 -17.99 16.07 -10.46
N LYS A 308 -18.33 15.91 -11.74
CA LYS A 308 -18.60 17.05 -12.63
C LYS A 308 -20.07 17.48 -12.50
N ARG A 309 -20.31 18.76 -12.19
CA ARG A 309 -21.68 19.32 -12.20
C ARG A 309 -22.28 19.20 -13.60
N GLY A 310 -23.38 18.46 -13.74
CA GLY A 310 -24.19 18.40 -14.96
C GLY A 310 -23.72 17.39 -16.02
N SER A 311 -22.74 16.53 -15.74
CA SER A 311 -22.38 15.42 -16.63
C SER A 311 -23.29 14.21 -16.40
N GLU A 312 -23.66 13.51 -17.47
CA GLU A 312 -24.26 12.18 -17.39
C GLU A 312 -23.28 11.20 -16.71
N GLU A 313 -23.78 10.11 -16.10
CA GLU A 313 -22.95 9.08 -15.45
C GLU A 313 -21.84 8.53 -16.38
N ASP A 314 -22.02 8.65 -17.70
CA ASP A 314 -21.10 8.17 -18.73
C ASP A 314 -19.86 9.06 -18.96
N ASP A 315 -19.80 10.27 -18.40
CA ASP A 315 -18.68 11.22 -18.57
C ASP A 315 -17.90 11.48 -17.25
N ALA A 316 -17.72 10.42 -16.46
CA ALA A 316 -16.96 10.46 -15.22
C ALA A 316 -15.45 10.62 -15.47
N ASP A 317 -14.83 11.52 -14.69
CA ASP A 317 -13.38 11.66 -14.57
C ASP A 317 -12.91 11.07 -13.24
N TYR A 318 -11.66 10.64 -13.23
CA TYR A 318 -11.01 10.05 -12.09
C TYR A 318 -9.69 10.75 -11.79
N LEU A 319 -9.43 11.04 -10.53
CA LEU A 319 -8.11 11.41 -10.05
C LEU A 319 -7.29 10.14 -9.80
N VAL A 320 -6.02 10.13 -10.21
CA VAL A 320 -5.04 9.09 -9.92
C VAL A 320 -3.95 9.70 -9.04
N PRO A 321 -4.07 9.64 -7.70
CA PRO A 321 -3.23 10.43 -6.82
C PRO A 321 -1.73 10.08 -6.89
N SER A 322 -1.40 8.84 -7.26
CA SER A 322 -0.02 8.33 -7.30
C SER A 322 0.84 8.98 -8.40
N ILE A 323 0.22 9.56 -9.43
CA ILE A 323 0.91 10.25 -10.53
C ILE A 323 0.78 11.78 -10.45
N LEU A 324 0.22 12.30 -9.35
CA LEU A 324 0.17 13.73 -9.12
C LEU A 324 1.59 14.31 -9.10
N ARG A 325 1.68 15.56 -9.52
CA ARG A 325 2.94 16.28 -9.55
C ARG A 325 3.53 16.40 -8.14
N LYS A 326 4.86 16.41 -8.05
CA LYS A 326 5.60 16.48 -6.78
C LYS A 326 6.17 17.88 -6.47
N ASP A 327 5.92 18.88 -7.33
CA ASP A 327 6.31 20.25 -7.02
C ASP A 327 5.52 20.81 -5.83
N PRO A 328 6.12 21.70 -5.03
CA PRO A 328 5.44 22.29 -3.89
C PRO A 328 4.30 23.23 -4.34
N LEU A 329 3.23 23.23 -3.57
CA LEU A 329 2.11 24.17 -3.62
C LEU A 329 2.52 25.51 -3.02
N ASP A 330 2.09 26.58 -3.69
CA ASP A 330 2.15 27.91 -3.15
C ASP A 330 1.36 28.01 -1.84
N TRP A 331 1.81 28.87 -0.93
CA TRP A 331 1.11 29.10 0.33
C TRP A 331 -0.11 30.01 0.10
N PRO A 332 -1.23 29.76 0.80
CA PRO A 332 -2.34 30.71 0.87
C PRO A 332 -1.88 32.10 1.28
N THR A 333 -2.61 33.12 0.82
CA THR A 333 -2.46 34.49 1.31
C THR A 333 -2.76 34.63 2.81
N ASP A 334 -3.68 33.81 3.32
CA ASP A 334 -4.04 33.82 4.73
C ASP A 334 -2.94 33.14 5.58
N PRO A 335 -2.55 33.73 6.72
CA PRO A 335 -1.54 33.12 7.57
C PRO A 335 -2.10 31.85 8.22
N PRO A 336 -1.27 30.79 8.34
CA PRO A 336 -1.65 29.61 9.11
C PRO A 336 -1.87 29.98 10.57
N THR A 337 -2.91 29.39 11.18
CA THR A 337 -3.32 29.63 12.56
C THR A 337 -2.87 28.51 13.48
N PHE A 338 -3.02 27.26 13.01
CA PHE A 338 -2.70 26.07 13.79
C PHE A 338 -1.98 25.01 12.96
N VAL A 339 -1.23 24.15 13.64
CA VAL A 339 -0.62 22.94 13.09
C VAL A 339 -0.94 21.74 13.98
N GLY A 340 -1.23 20.61 13.35
CA GLY A 340 -1.39 19.33 14.00
C GLY A 340 -0.90 18.19 13.13
N TYR A 341 -0.95 16.99 13.68
CA TYR A 341 -0.38 15.80 13.07
C TYR A 341 -1.37 14.65 13.18
N LEU A 342 -1.72 14.06 12.03
CA LEU A 342 -2.44 12.81 11.99
C LEU A 342 -1.42 11.67 12.05
N VAL A 343 -1.41 10.99 13.19
CA VAL A 343 -0.49 9.89 13.50
C VAL A 343 -1.19 8.57 13.21
N ILE A 344 -0.56 7.73 12.40
CA ILE A 344 -1.04 6.39 12.08
C ILE A 344 -0.10 5.39 12.75
N ALA A 345 -0.66 4.44 13.49
CA ALA A 345 0.11 3.40 14.17
C ALA A 345 -0.79 2.19 14.48
N GLY A 346 -0.20 1.13 15.04
CA GLY A 346 -0.95 -0.05 15.45
C GLY A 346 -2.04 0.27 16.47
N LYS A 347 -3.21 -0.37 16.36
CA LYS A 347 -4.36 -0.17 17.28
C LYS A 347 -3.99 -0.25 18.75
N GLN A 348 -3.20 -1.25 19.13
CA GLN A 348 -2.77 -1.44 20.52
C GLN A 348 -1.81 -0.33 20.99
N THR A 349 -0.99 0.19 20.09
CA THR A 349 -0.05 1.26 20.36
C THR A 349 -0.81 2.56 20.63
N LEU A 350 -1.74 2.92 19.73
CA LEU A 350 -2.57 4.11 19.91
C LEU A 350 -3.47 4.03 21.13
N ALA A 351 -4.07 2.87 21.41
CA ALA A 351 -4.93 2.69 22.59
C ALA A 351 -4.19 2.97 23.92
N LYS A 352 -2.88 2.66 23.98
CA LYS A 352 -2.04 2.94 25.17
C LYS A 352 -1.64 4.40 25.28
N SER A 353 -1.55 5.12 24.16
CA SER A 353 -1.06 6.50 24.09
C SER A 353 -2.17 7.56 24.01
N LEU A 354 -3.41 7.19 23.67
CA LEU A 354 -4.57 8.08 23.53
C LEU A 354 -5.05 8.75 24.84
N TYR A 355 -4.46 8.43 26.00
CA TYR A 355 -4.76 9.05 27.29
C TYR A 355 -3.73 10.11 27.74
N GLY A 356 -2.76 10.49 26.88
CA GLY A 356 -1.73 11.48 27.24
C GLY A 356 -1.08 12.20 26.05
N SER A 357 -0.16 13.14 26.34
CA SER A 357 0.65 13.80 25.32
C SER A 357 1.68 12.83 24.74
N ILE A 358 1.65 12.63 23.41
CA ILE A 358 2.61 11.76 22.71
C ILE A 358 3.82 12.61 22.30
N LYS A 359 5.02 12.19 22.67
CA LYS A 359 6.26 12.85 22.25
C LYS A 359 6.51 12.57 20.76
N MET A 360 6.96 13.57 20.00
CA MET A 360 7.27 13.39 18.58
C MET A 360 8.32 12.30 18.32
N GLU A 361 9.26 12.08 19.25
CA GLU A 361 10.21 10.96 19.19
C GLU A 361 9.53 9.59 19.24
N GLU A 362 8.41 9.47 19.94
CA GLU A 362 7.61 8.26 19.99
C GLU A 362 6.80 8.08 18.71
N VAL A 363 6.26 9.17 18.14
CA VAL A 363 5.64 9.19 16.81
C VAL A 363 6.67 8.77 15.74
N LYS A 364 7.89 9.29 15.76
CA LYS A 364 8.97 8.88 14.84
C LYS A 364 9.35 7.41 14.96
N ARG A 365 9.25 6.83 16.16
CA ARG A 365 9.64 5.44 16.44
C ARG A 365 8.52 4.44 16.16
N GLN A 366 7.26 4.81 16.37
CA GLN A 366 6.10 3.91 16.33
C GLN A 366 5.10 4.26 15.22
N GLY A 367 5.15 5.49 14.72
CA GLY A 367 4.34 5.99 13.63
C GLY A 367 4.70 5.31 12.32
N PHE A 368 3.67 5.02 11.54
CA PHE A 368 3.78 4.36 10.26
C PHE A 368 2.82 5.01 9.28
N HIS A 369 3.36 5.54 8.18
CA HIS A 369 2.57 5.95 7.04
C HIS A 369 2.75 4.95 5.89
N PRO A 370 1.80 4.02 5.66
CA PRO A 370 1.82 3.23 4.44
C PRO A 370 1.65 4.15 3.22
N THR A 371 2.58 4.08 2.27
CA THR A 371 2.46 4.74 0.97
C THR A 371 1.13 4.38 0.32
N GLY A 372 0.42 5.40 -0.16
CA GLY A 372 -0.93 5.27 -0.69
C GLY A 372 -2.03 5.65 0.29
N ILE A 373 -1.79 5.70 1.62
CA ILE A 373 -2.82 6.19 2.56
C ILE A 373 -3.10 7.67 2.33
N LEU A 374 -2.09 8.51 2.12
CA LEU A 374 -2.32 9.92 1.82
C LEU A 374 -3.16 10.07 0.55
N ALA A 375 -2.83 9.34 -0.53
CA ALA A 375 -3.60 9.30 -1.76
C ALA A 375 -5.08 8.94 -1.53
N ARG A 376 -5.35 7.90 -0.73
CA ARG A 376 -6.72 7.47 -0.38
C ARG A 376 -7.43 8.44 0.56
N LEU A 377 -6.69 9.09 1.47
CA LEU A 377 -7.23 10.12 2.34
C LEU A 377 -7.62 11.35 1.53
N LEU A 378 -6.75 11.80 0.63
CA LEU A 378 -7.02 12.86 -0.35
C LEU A 378 -8.28 12.53 -1.14
N ALA A 379 -8.39 11.29 -1.62
CA ALA A 379 -9.57 10.80 -2.33
C ALA A 379 -10.86 11.03 -1.55
N LYS A 380 -10.90 10.56 -0.29
CA LYS A 380 -12.06 10.73 0.59
C LYS A 380 -12.30 12.21 0.94
N CYS A 381 -11.26 13.01 1.10
CA CYS A 381 -11.38 14.44 1.38
C CYS A 381 -11.98 15.21 0.21
N VAL A 382 -11.50 14.96 -1.02
CA VAL A 382 -12.05 15.56 -2.25
C VAL A 382 -13.52 15.16 -2.40
N SER A 383 -13.83 13.86 -2.29
CA SER A 383 -15.20 13.37 -2.35
C SER A 383 -16.11 14.01 -1.29
N TRP A 384 -15.63 14.16 -0.05
CA TRP A 384 -16.38 14.81 1.03
C TRP A 384 -16.58 16.31 0.78
N GLY A 385 -15.56 17.01 0.28
CA GLY A 385 -15.63 18.41 -0.11
C GLY A 385 -16.73 18.63 -1.15
N GLU A 386 -16.73 17.81 -2.21
CA GLU A 386 -17.74 17.87 -3.28
C GLU A 386 -19.17 17.66 -2.75
N VAL A 387 -19.39 16.77 -1.78
CA VAL A 387 -20.71 16.57 -1.15
C VAL A 387 -21.17 17.83 -0.39
N LEU A 388 -20.26 18.49 0.34
CA LEU A 388 -20.58 19.72 1.06
C LEU A 388 -20.93 20.87 0.09
N ILE A 389 -20.26 20.93 -1.04
CA ILE A 389 -20.45 21.93 -2.10
C ILE A 389 -21.68 21.61 -2.97
N GLY A 390 -22.08 20.34 -3.10
CA GLY A 390 -23.35 19.96 -3.69
C GLY A 390 -24.56 20.42 -2.87
N ASN A 391 -24.39 20.54 -1.55
CA ASN A 391 -25.42 20.99 -0.61
C ASN A 391 -25.45 22.51 -0.39
N ALA A 392 -24.38 23.25 -0.78
CA ALA A 392 -24.28 24.69 -0.63
C ALA A 392 -24.03 25.37 -1.99
N ARG A 393 -24.75 26.45 -2.31
CA ARG A 393 -24.58 27.26 -3.55
C ARG A 393 -23.25 28.07 -3.58
N SER A 394 -22.12 27.45 -3.24
CA SER A 394 -20.80 28.06 -3.23
C SER A 394 -19.97 27.62 -4.45
N GLU A 395 -19.12 28.52 -4.94
CA GLU A 395 -18.17 28.35 -6.05
C GLU A 395 -16.84 27.69 -5.62
N ALA A 396 -16.66 27.39 -4.35
CA ALA A 396 -15.41 26.86 -3.78
C ALA A 396 -15.30 25.33 -3.91
N GLY A 397 -15.19 24.83 -5.15
CA GLY A 397 -14.70 23.48 -5.50
C GLY A 397 -13.30 23.21 -4.95
N THR A 398 -12.93 21.95 -4.70
CA THR A 398 -11.49 21.62 -4.59
C THR A 398 -10.91 21.65 -6.00
N ASP A 399 -10.07 22.63 -6.32
CA ASP A 399 -9.40 22.67 -7.62
C ASP A 399 -8.34 21.55 -7.68
N VAL A 400 -8.33 20.79 -8.77
CA VAL A 400 -7.28 19.78 -9.01
C VAL A 400 -5.90 20.43 -9.04
N SER A 401 -5.82 21.73 -9.37
CA SER A 401 -4.60 22.52 -9.30
C SER A 401 -4.01 22.67 -7.89
N ASP A 402 -4.81 22.40 -6.84
CA ASP A 402 -4.41 22.43 -5.42
C ASP A 402 -3.95 21.06 -4.89
N LEU A 403 -3.85 20.05 -5.76
CA LEU A 403 -3.45 18.69 -5.40
C LEU A 403 -2.03 18.37 -5.90
N ARG A 404 -1.19 17.82 -5.02
CA ARG A 404 0.14 17.28 -5.31
C ARG A 404 0.29 15.89 -4.71
N GLY A 405 1.32 15.15 -5.14
CA GLY A 405 1.54 13.77 -4.71
C GLY A 405 1.80 13.62 -3.21
N GLU A 406 2.41 14.63 -2.58
CA GLU A 406 2.79 14.60 -1.16
C GLU A 406 2.09 15.69 -0.33
N GLU A 407 1.29 16.54 -0.96
CA GLU A 407 0.55 17.59 -0.28
C GLU A 407 -0.68 18.04 -1.04
N ALA A 408 -1.66 18.57 -0.32
CA ALA A 408 -2.84 19.16 -0.92
C ALA A 408 -3.37 20.29 -0.07
N GLN A 409 -3.95 21.27 -0.73
CA GLN A 409 -4.81 22.27 -0.11
C GLN A 409 -6.26 21.90 -0.35
N LEU A 410 -7.03 21.87 0.72
CA LEU A 410 -8.39 21.35 0.74
C LEU A 410 -9.31 22.29 1.52
N SER A 411 -10.60 22.22 1.22
CA SER A 411 -11.62 22.97 1.94
C SER A 411 -12.82 22.09 2.30
N PHE A 412 -13.22 22.13 3.57
CA PHE A 412 -14.51 21.60 4.01
C PHE A 412 -15.46 22.77 4.28
N GLY A 413 -16.29 23.11 3.29
CA GLY A 413 -17.09 24.33 3.32
C GLY A 413 -16.19 25.56 3.33
N SER A 414 -16.32 26.43 4.33
CA SER A 414 -15.45 27.61 4.49
C SER A 414 -14.13 27.32 5.22
N HIS A 415 -13.87 26.07 5.62
CA HIS A 415 -12.67 25.72 6.38
C HIS A 415 -11.55 25.26 5.46
N VAL A 416 -10.54 26.12 5.26
CA VAL A 416 -9.35 25.81 4.45
C VAL A 416 -8.25 25.22 5.32
N PHE A 417 -7.63 24.16 4.83
CA PHE A 417 -6.51 23.48 5.48
C PHE A 417 -5.58 22.87 4.43
N ARG A 418 -4.32 22.68 4.80
CA ARG A 418 -3.31 22.01 3.97
C ARG A 418 -2.89 20.72 4.66
N ILE A 419 -2.83 19.63 3.91
CA ILE A 419 -2.25 18.37 4.38
C ILE A 419 -0.95 18.10 3.62
N SER A 420 0.05 17.57 4.31
CA SER A 420 1.35 17.24 3.73
C SER A 420 1.94 16.01 4.39
N LEU A 421 2.65 15.18 3.62
CA LEU A 421 3.37 14.03 4.15
C LEU A 421 4.59 14.49 4.95
N ALA A 422 4.64 14.19 6.23
CA ALA A 422 5.84 14.36 7.06
C ALA A 422 6.58 13.01 7.12
N ALA A 423 7.25 12.65 6.01
CA ALA A 423 7.85 11.33 5.83
C ALA A 423 8.96 11.01 6.85
N ASP A 424 9.68 12.03 7.31
CA ASP A 424 10.68 11.96 8.38
C ASP A 424 10.06 11.64 9.75
N GLN A 425 8.80 12.06 9.95
CA GLN A 425 8.03 11.87 11.18
C GLN A 425 7.11 10.65 11.13
N GLY A 426 6.87 10.09 9.95
CA GLY A 426 5.97 8.95 9.77
C GLY A 426 4.49 9.32 10.00
N CYS A 427 4.13 10.58 9.78
CA CYS A 427 2.78 11.09 10.01
C CYS A 427 2.33 12.05 8.89
N ILE A 428 1.09 12.51 8.95
CA ILE A 428 0.56 13.52 8.03
C ILE A 428 0.43 14.83 8.81
N ARG A 429 1.14 15.86 8.35
CA ARG A 429 1.05 17.22 8.91
C ARG A 429 -0.19 17.90 8.35
N VAL A 430 -0.96 18.53 9.23
CA VAL A 430 -2.17 19.29 8.88
C VAL A 430 -2.00 20.72 9.37
N VAL A 431 -2.05 21.67 8.45
CA VAL A 431 -1.96 23.11 8.71
C VAL A 431 -3.33 23.75 8.49
N PHE A 432 -3.81 24.51 9.47
CA PHE A 432 -5.14 25.10 9.45
C PHE A 432 -5.05 26.62 9.26
N PHE A 433 -5.90 27.15 8.40
CA PHE A 433 -6.03 28.59 8.13
C PHE A 433 -7.29 29.18 8.78
N VAL A 434 -7.83 28.48 9.79
CA VAL A 434 -9.11 28.82 10.45
C VAL A 434 -8.93 29.02 11.94
N GLY A 435 -9.80 29.82 12.55
CA GLY A 435 -9.79 30.08 13.99
C GLY A 435 -10.27 28.92 14.87
N ASN A 436 -11.05 27.98 14.31
CA ASN A 436 -11.48 26.76 15.00
C ASN A 436 -11.35 25.53 14.09
N PRO A 437 -10.34 24.67 14.31
CA PRO A 437 -10.07 23.51 13.46
C PRO A 437 -10.83 22.24 13.88
N LEU A 438 -11.63 22.24 14.94
CA LEU A 438 -12.17 21.02 15.56
C LEU A 438 -13.00 20.15 14.60
N GLU A 439 -13.88 20.77 13.80
CA GLU A 439 -14.71 20.04 12.82
C GLU A 439 -13.86 19.40 11.71
N VAL A 440 -12.83 20.10 11.25
CA VAL A 440 -11.86 19.57 10.27
C VAL A 440 -11.10 18.40 10.88
N VAL A 441 -10.63 18.53 12.12
CA VAL A 441 -9.91 17.45 12.84
C VAL A 441 -10.78 16.21 13.01
N HIS A 442 -12.03 16.37 13.45
CA HIS A 442 -12.96 15.26 13.62
C HIS A 442 -13.25 14.56 12.29
N THR A 443 -13.48 15.35 11.24
CA THR A 443 -13.76 14.83 9.89
C THR A 443 -12.56 14.10 9.31
N LEU A 444 -11.37 14.69 9.34
CA LEU A 444 -10.13 14.06 8.84
C LEU A 444 -9.82 12.77 9.58
N THR A 445 -9.98 12.74 10.90
CA THR A 445 -9.73 11.54 11.72
C THR A 445 -10.72 10.43 11.35
N ARG A 446 -12.00 10.75 11.13
CA ARG A 446 -13.00 9.79 10.67
C ARG A 446 -12.66 9.25 9.28
N LEU A 447 -12.41 10.13 8.30
CA LEU A 447 -12.08 9.72 6.94
C LEU A 447 -10.82 8.85 6.89
N CYS A 448 -9.79 9.20 7.66
CA CYS A 448 -8.59 8.38 7.77
C CYS A 448 -8.87 7.02 8.43
N SER A 449 -9.73 6.98 9.46
CA SER A 449 -10.12 5.71 10.08
C SER A 449 -10.85 4.79 9.10
N GLU A 450 -11.71 5.35 8.23
CA GLU A 450 -12.38 4.61 7.16
C GLU A 450 -11.38 4.06 6.15
N VAL A 451 -10.42 4.89 5.68
CA VAL A 451 -9.35 4.42 4.78
C VAL A 451 -8.58 3.26 5.42
N LEU A 452 -8.19 3.39 6.69
CA LEU A 452 -7.43 2.34 7.39
C LEU A 452 -8.25 1.08 7.58
N ALA A 453 -9.55 1.18 7.88
CA ALA A 453 -10.42 0.00 7.99
C ALA A 453 -10.54 -0.77 6.67
N GLU A 454 -10.51 -0.07 5.54
CA GLU A 454 -10.62 -0.67 4.20
C GLU A 454 -9.33 -1.38 3.75
N CYS A 455 -8.16 -0.96 4.21
CA CYS A 455 -6.89 -1.42 3.61
C CYS A 455 -5.76 -1.80 4.57
N ALA A 456 -5.88 -1.45 5.84
CA ALA A 456 -4.89 -1.74 6.86
C ALA A 456 -5.58 -1.93 8.22
N PRO A 457 -6.41 -2.99 8.38
CA PRO A 457 -7.28 -3.15 9.55
C PRO A 457 -6.53 -3.32 10.88
N GLY A 458 -5.22 -3.63 10.86
CA GLY A 458 -4.35 -3.64 12.04
C GLY A 458 -3.95 -2.25 12.54
N LEU A 459 -4.16 -1.21 11.74
CA LEU A 459 -3.81 0.18 12.04
C LEU A 459 -5.00 0.98 12.58
N ALA A 460 -4.68 2.06 13.28
CA ALA A 460 -5.59 3.13 13.62
C ALA A 460 -4.90 4.48 13.39
N CYS A 461 -5.67 5.56 13.45
CA CYS A 461 -5.15 6.91 13.44
C CYS A 461 -5.60 7.68 14.67
N GLY A 462 -4.77 8.64 15.09
CA GLY A 462 -5.10 9.64 16.10
C GLY A 462 -4.61 11.01 15.65
N PHE A 463 -5.26 12.06 16.15
CA PHE A 463 -4.82 13.43 15.90
C PHE A 463 -4.03 13.94 17.11
N CYS A 464 -2.85 14.50 16.84
CA CYS A 464 -1.94 15.02 17.86
C CYS A 464 -1.63 16.49 17.58
N VAL A 465 -1.41 17.25 18.64
CA VAL A 465 -0.96 18.65 18.58
C VAL A 465 0.36 18.80 19.32
N PRO A 466 1.23 19.73 18.90
CA PRO A 466 2.42 20.11 19.68
C PRO A 466 2.08 20.54 21.12
N ALA A 467 3.08 20.47 21.99
CA ALA A 467 2.91 20.76 23.42
C ALA A 467 2.53 22.22 23.73
N ASP A 468 2.82 23.15 22.82
CA ASP A 468 2.40 24.56 22.88
C ASP A 468 0.93 24.80 22.45
N GLY A 469 0.19 23.72 22.18
CA GLY A 469 -1.19 23.77 21.70
C GLY A 469 -1.32 23.89 20.18
N GLY A 470 -0.22 23.80 19.43
CA GLY A 470 -0.20 23.79 17.98
C GLY A 470 -0.49 25.14 17.35
N LYS A 471 -0.31 26.26 18.07
CA LYS A 471 -0.38 27.58 17.45
C LYS A 471 0.77 27.74 16.47
N TRP A 472 0.48 28.30 15.30
CA TRP A 472 1.53 28.60 14.34
C TRP A 472 2.36 29.80 14.81
N GLU A 473 3.48 29.53 15.47
CA GLU A 473 4.52 30.52 15.70
C GLU A 473 5.44 30.49 14.47
N GLY A 474 5.44 31.57 13.68
CA GLY A 474 6.07 31.60 12.36
C GLY A 474 7.45 30.94 12.33
N ALA A 475 7.62 29.97 11.42
CA ALA A 475 8.88 29.28 11.22
C ALA A 475 10.06 30.25 11.09
N SER A 476 11.10 30.02 11.90
CA SER A 476 12.47 30.41 11.55
C SER A 476 12.76 29.93 10.13
N GLY A 477 13.36 30.79 9.31
CA GLY A 477 13.38 30.73 7.84
C GLY A 477 14.01 29.53 7.13
N GLU A 478 14.14 28.37 7.77
CA GLU A 478 14.49 27.09 7.13
C GLU A 478 13.26 26.25 6.75
N GLU A 479 12.04 26.54 7.26
CA GLU A 479 10.83 25.74 6.99
C GLU A 479 9.78 26.45 6.10
N ARG A 480 10.16 27.52 5.39
CA ARG A 480 9.30 28.18 4.41
C ARG A 480 9.44 27.61 3.01
#